data_AF-A0A930SMB5-F1
#
_entry.id   AF-A0A930SMB5-F1
#
_cell.length_a   1.000
_cell.length_b   1.000
_cell.length_c   1.000
_cell.angle_alpha   90.00
_cell.angle_beta   90.00
_cell.angle_gamma   90.00
#
_symmetry.space_group_name_H-M   'P 1'
#
loop_
_entity.id
_entity.type
_entity.pdbx_description
1 polymer ?
#
loop_
_entity_poly.entity_id
_entity_poly.type
_entity_poly.pdbx_seq_one_letter_code
_entity_poly.pdbx_strand_id
1 'polypeptide(L)'
;MHHVPPRSAIDLEALWEIPMGLVSFGFSRGLRATLTNLGRYYNPMNRQETPQWQVVSAEFLAKPIKLLWAMSRARWNLHALIAIAGPFTLTQSISLNVATIAQGTPSWTAVFYTLRDYETLASISSLSIAGDREWETVTLPPGRYLVGLRHYRWANPITLPAIRVDGQDTLAAESLASPPDFNRFYRDLLPRQGVIHQALNGYVYPLLRYGKGLPAAFVRRVFLPVPNPETQFHFGALRRGEGVQFTVDSAIAANYELFFSLYNRFCFPLDWYPITTETHETQPCDQKAVFILRIHPKRPGLPQPNPDQVKVEVLTKMQQSAKGKGKDKI
;
A
#
# COMPACT_ATOMS: atom_id res chain seq x y z
N MET A 1 20.09 -4.01 -1.96
CA MET A 1 21.04 -5.01 -2.49
C MET A 1 20.27 -6.03 -3.31
N HIS A 2 20.67 -6.27 -4.57
CA HIS A 2 20.00 -7.20 -5.48
C HIS A 2 20.72 -8.54 -5.48
N HIS A 3 20.03 -9.62 -5.10
CA HIS A 3 20.56 -10.98 -5.18
C HIS A 3 20.83 -11.35 -6.66
N VAL A 4 22.02 -11.89 -6.92
CA VAL A 4 22.45 -12.38 -8.23
C VAL A 4 21.92 -13.80 -8.44
N PRO A 5 21.00 -14.05 -9.41
CA PRO A 5 20.75 -15.40 -9.89
C PRO A 5 21.88 -15.80 -10.86
N PRO A 6 22.18 -17.10 -10.99
CA PRO A 6 23.24 -17.60 -11.85
C PRO A 6 23.00 -17.20 -13.32
N ARG A 7 24.09 -16.87 -14.02
CA ARG A 7 24.11 -16.69 -15.49
C ARG A 7 23.84 -18.04 -16.15
N SER A 8 22.66 -18.24 -16.75
CA SER A 8 22.48 -19.08 -17.95
C SER A 8 21.03 -19.08 -18.43
N ALA A 9 20.86 -19.06 -19.75
CA ALA A 9 19.65 -18.93 -20.56
C ALA A 9 19.15 -17.49 -20.76
N ILE A 10 19.15 -17.04 -22.03
CA ILE A 10 18.38 -15.89 -22.49
C ILE A 10 16.93 -16.14 -22.05
N ASP A 11 16.38 -15.26 -21.23
CA ASP A 11 14.98 -15.32 -20.87
C ASP A 11 14.15 -14.88 -22.08
N LEU A 12 13.74 -15.84 -22.91
CA LEU A 12 12.96 -15.59 -24.12
C LEU A 12 11.64 -14.86 -23.80
N GLU A 13 11.12 -14.97 -22.58
CA GLU A 13 9.94 -14.19 -22.19
C GLU A 13 10.22 -12.69 -22.18
N ALA A 14 11.46 -12.27 -21.88
CA ALA A 14 11.84 -10.86 -21.85
C ALA A 14 11.63 -10.16 -23.20
N LEU A 15 11.75 -10.89 -24.32
CA LEU A 15 11.58 -10.35 -25.68
C LEU A 15 10.19 -9.77 -25.91
N TRP A 16 9.15 -10.33 -25.27
CA TRP A 16 7.78 -9.81 -25.40
C TRP A 16 7.35 -9.03 -24.16
N GLU A 17 7.79 -9.45 -22.96
CA GLU A 17 7.42 -8.82 -21.69
C GLU A 17 7.88 -7.36 -21.60
N ILE A 18 9.09 -7.06 -22.09
CA ILE A 18 9.63 -5.70 -22.03
C ILE A 18 8.86 -4.76 -22.98
N PRO A 19 8.69 -5.04 -24.28
CA PRO A 19 7.90 -4.18 -25.17
C PRO A 19 6.46 -3.98 -24.69
N MET A 20 5.77 -5.06 -24.29
CA MET A 20 4.40 -4.96 -23.77
C MET A 20 4.35 -4.17 -22.46
N GLY A 21 5.38 -4.28 -21.62
CA GLY A 21 5.54 -3.48 -20.43
C GLY A 21 5.67 -1.98 -20.74
N LEU A 22 6.43 -1.60 -21.77
CA LEU A 22 6.55 -0.21 -22.19
C LEU A 22 5.23 0.37 -22.72
N VAL A 23 4.51 -0.39 -23.55
CA VAL A 23 3.17 0.00 -24.04
C VAL A 23 2.19 0.16 -22.89
N SER A 24 2.16 -0.80 -21.96
CA SER A 24 1.34 -0.73 -20.74
C SER A 24 1.71 0.47 -19.87
N PHE A 25 3.00 0.80 -19.76
CA PHE A 25 3.45 1.97 -18.99
C PHE A 25 2.95 3.27 -19.62
N GLY A 26 3.06 3.41 -20.95
CA GLY A 26 2.51 4.55 -21.69
C GLY A 26 1.00 4.69 -21.49
N PHE A 27 0.26 3.59 -21.66
CA PHE A 27 -1.19 3.55 -21.41
C PHE A 27 -1.53 3.96 -19.97
N SER A 28 -0.80 3.45 -18.98
CA SER A 28 -0.99 3.77 -17.56
C SER A 28 -0.86 5.27 -17.28
N ARG A 29 0.16 5.91 -17.88
CA ARG A 29 0.38 7.37 -17.76
C ARG A 29 -0.71 8.17 -18.44
N GLY A 30 -1.10 7.77 -19.65
CA GLY A 30 -2.21 8.39 -20.39
C GLY A 30 -3.52 8.31 -19.62
N LEU A 31 -3.91 7.10 -19.17
CA LEU A 31 -5.15 6.92 -18.42
C LEU A 31 -5.15 7.69 -17.10
N ARG A 32 -4.04 7.70 -16.36
CA ARG A 32 -3.93 8.49 -15.12
C ARG A 32 -4.11 9.99 -15.38
N ALA A 33 -3.53 10.51 -16.46
CA ALA A 33 -3.72 11.91 -16.85
C ALA A 33 -5.19 12.18 -17.21
N THR A 34 -5.80 11.30 -18.01
CA THR A 34 -7.23 11.40 -18.38
C THR A 34 -8.15 11.36 -17.17
N LEU A 35 -7.98 10.41 -16.25
CA LEU A 35 -8.79 10.32 -15.03
C LEU A 35 -8.61 11.53 -14.12
N THR A 36 -7.39 12.08 -14.06
CA THR A 36 -7.12 13.30 -13.30
C THR A 36 -7.85 14.50 -13.92
N ASN A 37 -7.78 14.65 -15.24
CA ASN A 37 -8.48 15.70 -15.95
C ASN A 37 -10.01 15.55 -15.87
N LEU A 38 -10.53 14.34 -16.05
CA LEU A 38 -11.96 14.07 -15.92
C LEU A 38 -12.46 14.35 -14.50
N GLY A 39 -11.67 13.98 -13.49
CA GLY A 39 -11.92 14.35 -12.10
C GLY A 39 -12.00 15.87 -11.90
N ARG A 40 -11.13 16.66 -12.55
CA ARG A 40 -11.21 18.13 -12.44
C ARG A 40 -12.56 18.69 -12.88
N TYR A 41 -13.18 18.13 -13.92
CA TYR A 41 -14.45 18.63 -14.46
C TYR A 41 -15.70 18.00 -13.82
N TYR A 42 -15.62 16.72 -13.43
CA TYR A 42 -16.79 15.92 -13.06
C TYR A 42 -16.75 15.34 -11.65
N ASN A 43 -15.73 15.62 -10.82
CA ASN A 43 -15.63 14.98 -9.50
C ASN A 43 -16.86 15.31 -8.64
N PRO A 44 -17.72 14.34 -8.31
CA PRO A 44 -18.86 14.58 -7.44
C PRO A 44 -18.41 15.03 -6.05
N MET A 45 -17.18 14.69 -5.60
CA MET A 45 -16.63 15.26 -4.36
C MET A 45 -16.34 16.76 -4.47
N ASN A 46 -16.12 17.33 -5.65
CA ASN A 46 -16.06 18.80 -5.76
C ASN A 46 -17.44 19.43 -5.53
N ARG A 47 -18.52 18.71 -5.83
CA ARG A 47 -19.91 19.15 -5.63
C ARG A 47 -20.47 18.78 -4.26
N GLN A 48 -19.81 17.86 -3.55
CA GLN A 48 -20.18 17.51 -2.20
C GLN A 48 -19.79 18.67 -1.27
N GLU A 49 -20.79 19.24 -0.61
CA GLU A 49 -20.59 20.35 0.33
C GLU A 49 -20.33 19.83 1.75
N THR A 50 -20.92 18.69 2.11
CA THR A 50 -20.82 18.11 3.44
C THR A 50 -19.72 17.04 3.51
N PRO A 51 -18.70 17.22 4.37
CA PRO A 51 -17.69 16.20 4.59
C PRO A 51 -18.31 14.94 5.21
N GLN A 52 -17.83 13.77 4.81
CA GLN A 52 -18.19 12.49 5.42
C GLN A 52 -17.02 11.53 5.34
N TRP A 53 -16.98 10.55 6.23
CA TRP A 53 -16.07 9.43 6.08
C TRP A 53 -16.52 8.48 4.97
N GLN A 54 -15.56 7.97 4.20
CA GLN A 54 -15.76 6.90 3.23
C GLN A 54 -14.70 5.84 3.48
N VAL A 55 -15.14 4.64 3.87
CA VAL A 55 -14.25 3.50 4.07
C VAL A 55 -14.05 2.76 2.75
N VAL A 56 -12.80 2.38 2.45
CA VAL A 56 -12.50 1.50 1.31
C VAL A 56 -12.97 0.09 1.66
N SER A 57 -14.13 -0.26 1.11
CA SER A 57 -14.82 -1.53 1.35
C SER A 57 -15.19 -2.23 0.04
N ALA A 58 -15.77 -3.44 0.14
CA ALA A 58 -16.36 -4.15 -0.99
C ALA A 58 -17.39 -3.28 -1.74
N GLU A 59 -18.27 -2.59 -1.00
CA GLU A 59 -19.29 -1.71 -1.55
C GLU A 59 -18.68 -0.50 -2.26
N PHE A 60 -17.68 0.15 -1.65
CA PHE A 60 -16.97 1.26 -2.27
C PHE A 60 -16.36 0.87 -3.61
N LEU A 61 -15.73 -0.31 -3.67
CA LEU A 61 -15.10 -0.82 -4.88
C LEU A 61 -16.08 -1.49 -5.84
N ALA A 62 -17.35 -1.72 -5.48
CA ALA A 62 -18.33 -2.31 -6.39
C ALA A 62 -18.50 -1.46 -7.66
N LYS A 63 -18.35 -0.14 -7.54
CA LYS A 63 -18.37 0.81 -8.67
C LYS A 63 -17.12 0.64 -9.55
N PRO A 64 -17.23 0.29 -10.85
CA PRO A 64 -16.08 0.05 -11.72
C PRO A 64 -15.09 1.22 -11.79
N ILE A 65 -15.58 2.46 -11.81
CA ILE A 65 -14.73 3.65 -11.85
C ILE A 65 -13.88 3.82 -10.58
N LYS A 66 -14.40 3.42 -9.41
CA LYS A 66 -13.67 3.48 -8.13
C LYS A 66 -12.56 2.44 -8.09
N LEU A 67 -12.83 1.22 -8.57
CA LEU A 67 -11.82 0.18 -8.74
C LEU A 67 -10.72 0.63 -9.72
N LEU A 68 -11.11 1.15 -10.88
CA LEU A 68 -10.16 1.66 -11.88
C LEU A 68 -9.29 2.79 -11.30
N TRP A 69 -9.91 3.73 -10.58
CA TRP A 69 -9.20 4.82 -9.92
C TRP A 69 -8.20 4.30 -8.87
N ALA A 70 -8.61 3.37 -8.00
CA ALA A 70 -7.74 2.77 -6.99
C ALA A 70 -6.52 2.08 -7.65
N MET A 71 -6.76 1.28 -8.70
CA MET A 71 -5.73 0.56 -9.45
C MET A 71 -4.76 1.46 -10.23
N SER A 72 -5.14 2.71 -10.50
CA SER A 72 -4.34 3.65 -11.32
C SER A 72 -3.34 4.49 -10.51
N ARG A 73 -3.55 4.62 -9.20
CA ARG A 73 -2.83 5.61 -8.36
C ARG A 73 -1.99 4.99 -7.25
N ALA A 74 -2.44 3.91 -6.65
CA ALA A 74 -1.76 3.30 -5.51
C ALA A 74 -1.75 1.78 -5.62
N ARG A 75 -0.71 1.17 -5.07
CA ARG A 75 -0.74 -0.26 -4.75
C ARG A 75 -1.59 -0.45 -3.49
N TRP A 76 -2.41 -1.48 -3.49
CA TRP A 76 -3.32 -1.76 -2.37
C TRP A 76 -2.58 -1.85 -1.05
N ASN A 77 -3.06 -1.16 -0.02
CA ASN A 77 -2.57 -1.35 1.35
C ASN A 77 -3.44 -2.40 2.05
N LEU A 78 -3.21 -3.67 1.72
CA LEU A 78 -4.07 -4.79 2.10
C LEU A 78 -4.16 -5.02 3.62
N HIS A 79 -3.22 -4.47 4.37
CA HIS A 79 -3.10 -4.64 5.82
C HIS A 79 -3.68 -3.48 6.62
N ALA A 80 -4.16 -2.43 5.94
CA ALA A 80 -4.71 -1.25 6.59
C ALA A 80 -6.20 -1.14 6.28
N LEU A 81 -6.99 -0.77 7.28
CA LEU A 81 -8.31 -0.21 7.06
C LEU A 81 -8.11 1.24 6.61
N ILE A 82 -8.60 1.55 5.41
CA ILE A 82 -8.43 2.86 4.78
C ILE A 82 -9.76 3.60 4.83
N ALA A 83 -9.76 4.77 5.44
CA ALA A 83 -10.87 5.71 5.42
C ALA A 83 -10.42 7.03 4.76
N ILE A 84 -11.33 7.69 4.06
CA ILE A 84 -11.08 8.98 3.41
C ILE A 84 -12.21 9.91 3.83
N ALA A 85 -11.88 11.09 4.35
CA ALA A 85 -12.84 12.14 4.67
C ALA A 85 -12.63 13.38 3.80
N GLY A 86 -13.73 14.08 3.56
CA GLY A 86 -13.76 15.37 2.90
C GLY A 86 -14.90 15.47 1.87
N PRO A 87 -14.89 16.52 1.04
CA PRO A 87 -13.87 17.57 0.97
C PRO A 87 -13.93 18.53 2.17
N PHE A 88 -12.78 19.02 2.64
CA PHE A 88 -12.70 20.09 3.65
C PHE A 88 -12.22 21.37 2.98
N THR A 89 -12.94 22.48 3.18
CA THR A 89 -12.52 23.82 2.74
C THR A 89 -11.96 24.55 3.94
N LEU A 90 -10.66 24.89 3.92
CA LEU A 90 -9.98 25.55 5.04
C LEU A 90 -9.24 26.80 4.58
N THR A 91 -9.04 27.73 5.51
CA THR A 91 -8.26 28.95 5.34
C THR A 91 -6.84 28.80 5.91
N GLN A 92 -6.67 28.04 7.00
CA GLN A 92 -5.37 27.95 7.67
C GLN A 92 -5.04 26.56 8.20
N SER A 93 -6.00 25.84 8.77
CA SER A 93 -5.67 24.63 9.53
C SER A 93 -6.78 23.59 9.54
N ILE A 94 -6.35 22.35 9.74
CA ILE A 94 -7.20 21.19 9.97
C ILE A 94 -6.68 20.42 11.17
N SER A 95 -7.57 19.99 12.05
CA SER A 95 -7.22 19.23 13.25
C SER A 95 -7.95 17.90 13.28
N LEU A 96 -7.25 16.84 13.69
CA LEU A 96 -7.81 15.50 13.90
C LEU A 96 -7.82 15.19 15.39
N ASN A 97 -8.89 14.55 15.88
CA ASN A 97 -8.92 13.99 17.23
C ASN A 97 -8.07 12.70 17.26
N VAL A 98 -6.78 12.83 17.53
CA VAL A 98 -5.82 11.72 17.49
C VAL A 98 -5.95 10.77 18.67
N ALA A 99 -6.51 11.21 19.80
CA ALA A 99 -6.84 10.33 20.91
C ALA A 99 -7.88 9.28 20.52
N THR A 100 -8.91 9.67 19.74
CA THR A 100 -9.90 8.74 19.21
C THR A 100 -9.26 7.70 18.30
N ILE A 101 -8.31 8.11 17.45
CA ILE A 101 -7.59 7.17 16.58
C ILE A 101 -6.76 6.18 17.41
N ALA A 102 -6.02 6.68 18.41
CA ALA A 102 -5.16 5.87 19.26
C ALA A 102 -5.92 4.81 20.08
N GLN A 103 -7.18 5.07 20.43
CA GLN A 103 -8.07 4.09 21.08
C GLN A 103 -8.44 2.94 20.13
N GLY A 104 -8.65 3.23 18.84
CA GLY A 104 -9.04 2.25 17.83
C GLY A 104 -7.86 1.51 17.19
N THR A 105 -6.65 2.04 17.26
CA THR A 105 -5.45 1.40 16.70
C THR A 105 -4.15 1.96 17.30
N PRO A 106 -3.16 1.09 17.58
CA PRO A 106 -1.83 1.54 18.00
C PRO A 106 -0.98 2.11 16.86
N SER A 107 -1.31 1.80 15.59
CA SER A 107 -0.52 2.22 14.44
C SER A 107 -1.42 2.81 13.36
N TRP A 108 -1.19 4.08 13.04
CA TRP A 108 -2.01 4.79 12.07
C TRP A 108 -1.22 5.87 11.34
N THR A 109 -1.74 6.28 10.18
CA THR A 109 -1.20 7.40 9.42
C THR A 109 -2.34 8.19 8.79
N ALA A 110 -2.40 9.48 9.09
CA ALA A 110 -3.26 10.44 8.40
C ALA A 110 -2.44 11.19 7.36
N VAL A 111 -3.00 11.36 6.17
CA VAL A 111 -2.36 12.04 5.04
C VAL A 111 -3.34 13.06 4.47
N PHE A 112 -2.85 14.28 4.27
CA PHE A 112 -3.63 15.41 3.77
C PHE A 112 -3.34 15.58 2.29
N TYR A 113 -4.37 15.46 1.47
CA TYR A 113 -4.29 15.50 0.02
C TYR A 113 -4.99 16.72 -0.55
N THR A 114 -4.43 17.35 -1.58
CA THR A 114 -5.19 18.30 -2.40
C THR A 114 -6.37 17.60 -3.08
N LEU A 115 -7.55 18.22 -3.11
CA LEU A 115 -8.72 17.62 -3.75
C LEU A 115 -8.56 17.47 -5.27
N ARG A 116 -7.80 18.37 -5.89
CA ARG A 116 -7.63 18.45 -7.35
C ARG A 116 -6.78 17.30 -7.90
N ASP A 117 -5.59 17.12 -7.35
CA ASP A 117 -4.58 16.22 -7.94
C ASP A 117 -4.20 15.06 -6.99
N TYR A 118 -4.72 15.07 -5.75
CA TYR A 118 -4.37 14.17 -4.66
C TYR A 118 -2.87 14.21 -4.34
N GLU A 119 -2.30 15.40 -4.43
CA GLU A 119 -0.94 15.65 -3.97
C GLU A 119 -0.91 15.62 -2.45
N THR A 120 0.02 14.86 -1.88
CA THR A 120 0.25 14.83 -0.43
C THR A 120 0.95 16.11 0.00
N LEU A 121 0.31 16.90 0.86
CA LEU A 121 0.92 18.11 1.42
C LEU A 121 1.55 17.88 2.79
N ALA A 122 0.93 17.01 3.58
CA ALA A 122 1.39 16.69 4.93
C ALA A 122 0.95 15.28 5.31
N SER A 123 1.63 14.73 6.32
CA SER A 123 1.24 13.49 6.98
C SER A 123 1.58 13.56 8.46
N ILE A 124 0.70 12.99 9.28
CA ILE A 124 0.93 12.75 10.71
C ILE A 124 0.64 11.28 11.01
N SER A 125 1.28 10.71 12.01
CA SER A 125 1.17 9.29 12.35
C SER A 125 1.25 9.08 13.87
N SER A 126 0.95 7.85 14.30
CA SER A 126 1.25 7.41 15.67
C SER A 126 2.74 7.44 16.02
N LEU A 127 3.63 7.60 15.03
CA LEU A 127 5.07 7.67 15.21
C LEU A 127 5.58 9.11 15.27
N SER A 128 4.88 10.07 14.66
CA SER A 128 5.26 11.49 14.66
C SER A 128 4.64 12.29 15.79
N ILE A 129 3.56 11.78 16.41
CA ILE A 129 2.84 12.45 17.47
C ILE A 129 3.25 11.86 18.82
N ALA A 130 3.66 12.72 19.75
CA ALA A 130 4.05 12.33 21.09
C ALA A 130 2.91 12.55 22.10
N GLY A 131 2.80 11.64 23.06
CA GLY A 131 2.04 11.83 24.30
C GLY A 131 0.54 11.55 24.20
N ASP A 132 -0.19 12.20 25.08
CA ASP A 132 -1.62 12.09 25.37
C ASP A 132 -2.46 13.18 24.68
N ARG A 133 -1.95 13.74 23.58
CA ARG A 133 -2.64 14.80 22.83
C ARG A 133 -4.01 14.31 22.37
N GLU A 134 -5.04 15.09 22.67
CA GLU A 134 -6.38 14.81 22.16
C GLU A 134 -6.52 15.20 20.69
N TRP A 135 -5.96 16.36 20.32
CA TRP A 135 -6.04 16.92 18.97
C TRP A 135 -4.66 17.21 18.41
N GLU A 136 -4.46 16.93 17.12
CA GLU A 136 -3.28 17.35 16.37
C GLU A 136 -3.70 18.25 15.21
N THR A 137 -3.07 19.41 15.11
CA THR A 137 -3.38 20.44 14.11
C THR A 137 -2.29 20.51 13.05
N VAL A 138 -2.69 20.50 11.78
CA VAL A 138 -1.80 20.68 10.64
C VAL A 138 -2.17 21.97 9.93
N THR A 139 -1.18 22.86 9.79
CA THR A 139 -1.32 24.08 8.98
C THR A 139 -1.18 23.74 7.51
N LEU A 140 -2.15 24.17 6.70
CA LEU A 140 -2.18 23.96 5.26
C LEU A 140 -2.53 25.30 4.58
N PRO A 141 -2.07 25.54 3.34
CA PRO A 141 -2.50 26.71 2.58
C PRO A 141 -4.04 26.77 2.43
N PRO A 142 -4.64 27.94 2.21
CA PRO A 142 -6.07 28.03 1.90
C PRO A 142 -6.44 27.12 0.70
N GLY A 143 -7.49 26.31 0.82
CA GLY A 143 -7.86 25.38 -0.24
C GLY A 143 -8.85 24.29 0.16
N ARG A 144 -9.00 23.30 -0.74
CA ARG A 144 -9.87 22.15 -0.54
C ARG A 144 -9.08 20.85 -0.46
N TYR A 145 -9.34 20.07 0.59
CA TYR A 145 -8.51 18.93 0.97
C TYR A 145 -9.32 17.67 1.26
N LEU A 146 -8.63 16.53 1.16
CA LEU A 146 -9.07 15.24 1.66
C LEU A 146 -8.13 14.77 2.76
N VAL A 147 -8.67 14.07 3.74
CA VAL A 147 -7.89 13.37 4.76
C VAL A 147 -8.00 11.88 4.50
N GLY A 148 -6.89 11.23 4.14
CA GLY A 148 -6.84 9.77 4.07
C GLY A 148 -6.21 9.20 5.33
N LEU A 149 -6.94 8.34 6.02
CA LEU A 149 -6.54 7.70 7.26
C LEU A 149 -6.32 6.20 7.03
N ARG A 150 -5.20 5.69 7.49
CA ARG A 150 -4.85 4.27 7.47
C ARG A 150 -4.72 3.78 8.90
N HIS A 151 -5.47 2.75 9.25
CA HIS A 151 -5.38 2.08 10.55
C HIS A 151 -4.77 0.70 10.34
N TYR A 152 -3.69 0.40 11.05
CA TYR A 152 -3.07 -0.91 11.08
C TYR A 152 -3.51 -1.63 12.35
N ARG A 153 -3.81 -2.94 12.30
CA ARG A 153 -4.25 -3.70 13.49
C ARG A 153 -5.41 -3.01 14.25
N TRP A 154 -6.45 -2.65 13.52
CA TRP A 154 -7.61 -1.96 14.08
C TRP A 154 -8.37 -2.82 15.10
N ALA A 155 -9.01 -2.15 16.05
CA ALA A 155 -10.00 -2.72 16.95
C ALA A 155 -11.34 -2.96 16.23
N ASN A 156 -12.22 -3.73 16.87
CA ASN A 156 -13.61 -3.89 16.45
C ASN A 156 -14.54 -3.57 17.64
N PRO A 157 -15.36 -2.51 17.58
CA PRO A 157 -15.48 -1.55 16.47
C PRO A 157 -14.25 -0.63 16.35
N ILE A 158 -14.14 0.07 15.22
CA ILE A 158 -13.17 1.14 15.00
C ILE A 158 -13.90 2.48 15.01
N THR A 159 -13.28 3.49 15.61
CA THR A 159 -13.81 4.85 15.60
C THR A 159 -12.95 5.72 14.69
N LEU A 160 -13.57 6.24 13.63
CA LEU A 160 -12.99 7.26 12.78
C LEU A 160 -13.06 8.60 13.52
N PRO A 161 -11.98 9.40 13.52
CA PRO A 161 -11.88 10.56 14.39
C PRO A 161 -12.78 11.70 13.93
N ALA A 162 -13.12 12.57 14.88
CA ALA A 162 -13.67 13.88 14.56
C ALA A 162 -12.60 14.76 13.88
N ILE A 163 -13.06 15.69 13.04
CA ILE A 163 -12.21 16.65 12.32
C ILE A 163 -12.72 18.07 12.55
N ARG A 164 -11.79 18.97 12.89
CA ARG A 164 -12.00 20.41 12.96
C ARG A 164 -11.34 21.11 11.78
N VAL A 165 -11.99 22.13 11.26
CA VAL A 165 -11.43 23.02 10.25
C VAL A 165 -11.43 24.44 10.79
N ASP A 166 -10.27 25.08 10.79
CA ASP A 166 -10.09 26.43 11.33
C ASP A 166 -10.71 26.64 12.73
N GLY A 167 -10.58 25.61 13.58
CA GLY A 167 -11.11 25.58 14.95
C GLY A 167 -12.59 25.19 15.09
N GLN A 168 -13.32 24.99 13.99
CA GLN A 168 -14.74 24.63 14.01
C GLN A 168 -14.95 23.12 13.83
N ASP A 169 -15.79 22.50 14.66
CA ASP A 169 -16.18 21.09 14.51
C ASP A 169 -16.92 20.90 13.18
N THR A 170 -16.30 20.17 12.25
CA THR A 170 -16.78 20.04 10.86
C THR A 170 -17.23 18.63 10.52
N LEU A 171 -16.59 17.62 11.12
CA LEU A 171 -17.00 16.21 10.97
C LEU A 171 -16.94 15.54 12.33
N ALA A 172 -18.06 14.96 12.75
CA ALA A 172 -18.13 14.19 13.99
C ALA A 172 -17.37 12.86 13.87
N ALA A 173 -16.99 12.29 15.01
CA ALA A 173 -16.45 10.94 15.05
C ALA A 173 -17.51 9.91 14.65
N GLU A 174 -17.09 8.85 13.97
CA GLU A 174 -17.99 7.80 13.47
C GLU A 174 -17.47 6.43 13.90
N SER A 175 -18.30 5.65 14.60
CA SER A 175 -17.97 4.28 14.98
C SER A 175 -18.58 3.31 13.98
N LEU A 176 -17.78 2.36 13.49
CA LEU A 176 -18.24 1.35 12.53
C LEU A 176 -17.73 -0.04 12.90
N ALA A 177 -18.52 -1.06 12.54
CA ALA A 177 -18.13 -2.45 12.68
C ALA A 177 -16.95 -2.75 11.75
N SER A 178 -15.86 -3.24 12.32
CA SER A 178 -14.58 -3.48 11.65
C SER A 178 -14.04 -4.83 12.05
N PRO A 179 -14.69 -5.94 11.64
CA PRO A 179 -14.21 -7.28 11.97
C PRO A 179 -12.72 -7.45 11.61
N PRO A 180 -11.99 -8.37 12.29
CA PRO A 180 -10.56 -8.58 12.03
C PRO A 180 -10.24 -8.89 10.56
N ASP A 181 -11.18 -9.48 9.82
CA ASP A 181 -11.06 -9.80 8.40
C ASP A 181 -11.75 -8.78 7.48
N PHE A 182 -11.96 -7.53 7.94
CA PHE A 182 -12.61 -6.45 7.15
C PHE A 182 -12.09 -6.35 5.71
N ASN A 183 -10.79 -6.56 5.51
CA ASN A 183 -10.13 -6.49 4.21
C ASN A 183 -10.27 -7.75 3.34
N ARG A 184 -11.00 -8.78 3.78
CA ARG A 184 -11.15 -10.06 3.05
C ARG A 184 -11.69 -9.87 1.63
N PHE A 185 -12.52 -8.85 1.40
CA PHE A 185 -13.07 -8.51 0.09
C PHE A 185 -12.01 -8.31 -1.00
N TYR A 186 -10.76 -7.99 -0.64
CA TYR A 186 -9.69 -7.87 -1.63
C TYR A 186 -9.45 -9.17 -2.40
N ARG A 187 -9.70 -10.35 -1.79
CA ARG A 187 -9.60 -11.65 -2.47
C ARG A 187 -10.64 -11.79 -3.58
N ASP A 188 -11.80 -11.18 -3.40
CA ASP A 188 -12.92 -11.24 -4.33
C ASP A 188 -12.77 -10.26 -5.51
N LEU A 189 -11.68 -9.47 -5.55
CA LEU A 189 -11.41 -8.57 -6.66
C LEU A 189 -10.81 -9.26 -7.87
N LEU A 190 -10.14 -10.41 -7.71
CA LEU A 190 -9.44 -11.07 -8.82
C LEU A 190 -10.36 -11.40 -10.01
N PRO A 191 -11.59 -11.93 -9.82
CA PRO A 191 -12.54 -12.15 -10.93
C PRO A 191 -12.94 -10.88 -11.68
N ARG A 192 -12.74 -9.70 -11.08
CA ARG A 192 -13.08 -8.40 -11.68
C ARG A 192 -11.96 -7.84 -12.56
N GLN A 193 -10.85 -8.59 -12.72
CA GLN A 193 -9.75 -8.22 -13.59
C GLN A 193 -10.15 -8.30 -15.07
N GLY A 194 -10.64 -7.18 -15.62
CA GLY A 194 -10.77 -6.98 -17.06
C GLY A 194 -9.48 -6.53 -17.77
N VAL A 195 -9.54 -6.49 -19.11
CA VAL A 195 -8.44 -6.08 -20.01
C VAL A 195 -7.88 -4.70 -19.68
N ILE A 196 -8.75 -3.73 -19.33
CA ILE A 196 -8.30 -2.38 -18.98
C ILE A 196 -7.33 -2.37 -17.79
N HIS A 197 -7.55 -3.24 -16.79
CA HIS A 197 -6.66 -3.33 -15.63
C HIS A 197 -5.34 -4.00 -15.99
N GLN A 198 -5.38 -4.98 -16.89
CA GLN A 198 -4.19 -5.63 -17.42
C GLN A 198 -3.33 -4.63 -18.20
N ALA A 199 -3.95 -3.82 -19.07
CA ALA A 199 -3.26 -2.74 -19.77
C ALA A 199 -2.71 -1.67 -18.81
N LEU A 200 -3.45 -1.34 -17.76
CA LEU A 200 -3.06 -0.34 -16.76
C LEU A 200 -1.83 -0.74 -15.93
N ASN A 201 -1.68 -2.03 -15.61
CA ASN A 201 -0.68 -2.52 -14.66
C ASN A 201 0.27 -3.59 -15.23
N GLY A 202 0.14 -3.95 -16.50
CA GLY A 202 0.96 -4.95 -17.17
C GLY A 202 2.45 -4.64 -17.17
N TYR A 203 2.83 -3.36 -17.06
CA TYR A 203 4.21 -2.91 -16.95
C TYR A 203 4.90 -3.27 -15.63
N VAL A 204 4.14 -3.60 -14.58
CA VAL A 204 4.69 -3.72 -13.23
C VAL A 204 5.59 -4.94 -13.09
N TYR A 205 5.12 -6.10 -13.53
CA TYR A 205 5.93 -7.32 -13.51
C TYR A 205 7.24 -7.17 -14.31
N PRO A 206 7.24 -6.75 -15.58
CA PRO A 206 8.49 -6.58 -16.33
C PRO A 206 9.39 -5.48 -15.75
N LEU A 207 8.83 -4.39 -15.20
CA LEU A 207 9.59 -3.36 -14.49
C LEU A 207 10.39 -3.97 -13.33
N LEU A 208 9.78 -4.84 -12.53
CA LEU A 208 10.43 -5.43 -11.36
C LEU A 208 11.33 -6.62 -11.71
N ARG A 209 10.97 -7.42 -12.71
CA ARG A 209 11.75 -8.62 -13.09
C ARG A 209 12.94 -8.28 -13.97
N TYR A 210 12.77 -7.38 -14.93
CA TYR A 210 13.75 -7.08 -15.98
C TYR A 210 14.37 -5.68 -15.85
N GLY A 211 13.88 -4.84 -14.95
CA GLY A 211 14.34 -3.47 -14.77
C GLY A 211 15.70 -3.29 -14.08
N LYS A 212 16.58 -4.30 -14.08
CA LYS A 212 17.91 -4.21 -13.43
C LYS A 212 18.79 -3.07 -13.98
N GLY A 213 18.57 -2.65 -15.22
CA GLY A 213 19.27 -1.51 -15.84
C GLY A 213 18.65 -0.14 -15.53
N LEU A 214 17.53 -0.08 -14.80
CA LEU A 214 16.87 1.18 -14.48
C LEU A 214 17.35 1.72 -13.12
N PRO A 215 17.39 3.06 -12.94
CA PRO A 215 17.72 3.64 -11.64
C PRO A 215 16.76 3.17 -10.55
N ALA A 216 17.28 2.72 -9.40
CA ALA A 216 16.46 2.22 -8.30
C ALA A 216 15.43 3.26 -7.82
N ALA A 217 15.80 4.54 -7.79
CA ALA A 217 14.90 5.64 -7.45
C ALA A 217 13.72 5.76 -8.45
N PHE A 218 13.98 5.52 -9.74
CA PHE A 218 12.93 5.49 -10.76
C PHE A 218 11.97 4.34 -10.50
N VAL A 219 12.47 3.11 -10.33
CA VAL A 219 11.65 1.92 -10.07
C VAL A 219 10.81 2.11 -8.81
N ARG A 220 11.41 2.59 -7.73
CA ARG A 220 10.72 2.87 -6.45
C ARG A 220 9.58 3.87 -6.64
N ARG A 221 9.85 5.01 -7.29
CA ARG A 221 8.85 6.07 -7.54
C ARG A 221 7.71 5.61 -8.45
N VAL A 222 8.00 4.73 -9.40
CA VAL A 222 6.99 4.20 -10.33
C VAL A 222 6.15 3.11 -9.68
N PHE A 223 6.77 2.21 -8.91
CA PHE A 223 6.12 1.04 -8.38
C PHE A 223 5.38 1.29 -7.06
N LEU A 224 6.03 1.98 -6.11
CA LEU A 224 5.46 2.24 -4.79
C LEU A 224 4.55 3.47 -4.82
N PRO A 225 3.45 3.48 -4.05
CA PRO A 225 2.68 4.70 -3.82
C PRO A 225 3.53 5.75 -3.07
N VAL A 226 3.00 6.97 -2.95
CA VAL A 226 3.64 8.07 -2.19
C VAL A 226 4.13 7.50 -0.84
N PRO A 227 5.44 7.63 -0.55
CA PRO A 227 6.05 6.95 0.59
C PRO A 227 5.44 7.46 1.90
N ASN A 228 5.05 6.54 2.79
CA ASN A 228 5.13 6.84 4.22
C ASN A 228 6.63 6.84 4.53
N PRO A 229 7.24 7.97 4.94
CA PRO A 229 8.68 8.05 5.22
C PRO A 229 9.14 7.01 6.25
N GLU A 230 8.23 6.60 7.13
CA GLU A 230 8.48 5.69 8.24
C GLU A 230 8.48 4.23 7.79
N THR A 231 7.88 3.90 6.65
CA THR A 231 7.79 2.53 6.15
C THR A 231 8.91 2.23 5.16
N GLN A 232 9.69 1.21 5.48
CA GLN A 232 10.61 0.60 4.51
C GLN A 232 9.89 -0.46 3.69
N PHE A 233 10.29 -0.58 2.43
CA PHE A 233 9.68 -1.51 1.48
C PHE A 233 10.75 -2.38 0.83
N HIS A 234 10.50 -3.69 0.84
CA HIS A 234 11.20 -4.65 -0.01
C HIS A 234 10.18 -5.23 -0.98
N PHE A 235 10.53 -5.33 -2.26
CA PHE A 235 9.58 -5.76 -3.29
C PHE A 235 10.30 -6.39 -4.47
N GLY A 236 9.56 -7.18 -5.23
CA GLY A 236 10.10 -7.89 -6.39
C GLY A 236 9.02 -8.66 -7.15
N ALA A 237 9.46 -9.43 -8.14
CA ALA A 237 8.60 -10.24 -8.99
C ALA A 237 9.01 -11.72 -8.94
N LEU A 238 8.00 -12.59 -8.90
CA LEU A 238 8.13 -14.05 -8.83
C LEU A 238 7.58 -14.68 -10.11
N ARG A 239 8.33 -15.61 -10.69
CA ARG A 239 7.83 -16.51 -11.73
C ARG A 239 6.92 -17.58 -11.12
N ARG A 240 6.18 -18.26 -11.99
CA ARG A 240 5.51 -19.52 -11.63
C ARG A 240 6.54 -20.51 -11.08
N GLY A 241 6.24 -21.10 -9.93
CA GLY A 241 7.11 -22.02 -9.21
C GLY A 241 8.18 -21.35 -8.33
N GLU A 242 8.24 -20.02 -8.30
CA GLU A 242 9.10 -19.27 -7.38
C GLU A 242 8.31 -18.87 -6.12
N GLY A 243 8.99 -18.91 -4.98
CA GLY A 243 8.57 -18.32 -3.70
C GLY A 243 9.61 -17.32 -3.22
N VAL A 244 9.38 -16.71 -2.06
CA VAL A 244 10.34 -15.79 -1.43
C VAL A 244 10.56 -16.18 0.03
N GLN A 245 11.82 -16.13 0.45
CA GLN A 245 12.22 -16.21 1.84
C GLN A 245 12.65 -14.81 2.30
N PHE A 246 12.13 -14.41 3.44
CA PHE A 246 12.57 -13.26 4.21
C PHE A 246 13.35 -13.75 5.41
N THR A 247 14.50 -13.16 5.64
CA THR A 247 15.27 -13.34 6.87
C THR A 247 15.56 -11.95 7.43
N VAL A 248 15.11 -11.70 8.65
CA VAL A 248 15.24 -10.41 9.33
C VAL A 248 15.96 -10.60 10.66
N ASP A 249 16.75 -9.60 11.03
CA ASP A 249 17.40 -9.60 12.33
C ASP A 249 16.39 -9.58 13.48
N SER A 250 16.77 -10.15 14.62
CA SER A 250 15.95 -10.18 15.84
C SER A 250 15.49 -8.79 16.29
N ALA A 251 16.34 -7.78 16.12
CA ALA A 251 16.00 -6.38 16.40
C ALA A 251 14.84 -5.88 15.53
N ILE A 252 14.79 -6.29 14.25
CA ILE A 252 13.70 -5.94 13.34
C ILE A 252 12.43 -6.68 13.72
N ALA A 253 12.49 -7.99 13.93
CA ALA A 253 11.34 -8.79 14.36
C ALA A 253 10.71 -8.27 15.66
N ALA A 254 11.53 -7.85 16.62
CA ALA A 254 11.07 -7.29 17.89
C ALA A 254 10.43 -5.90 17.74
N ASN A 255 11.07 -4.98 17.02
CA ASN A 255 10.71 -3.56 17.05
C ASN A 255 9.82 -3.09 15.89
N TYR A 256 9.60 -3.94 14.88
CA TYR A 256 8.85 -3.58 13.67
C TYR A 256 7.68 -4.51 13.43
N GLU A 257 6.68 -3.99 12.74
CA GLU A 257 5.60 -4.76 12.13
C GLU A 257 5.96 -5.07 10.69
N LEU A 258 5.91 -6.36 10.35
CA LEU A 258 6.25 -6.87 9.03
C LEU A 258 4.97 -7.32 8.34
N PHE A 259 4.69 -6.77 7.17
CA PHE A 259 3.48 -7.07 6.42
C PHE A 259 3.81 -7.53 5.02
N PHE A 260 3.45 -8.78 4.70
CA PHE A 260 3.62 -9.35 3.38
C PHE A 260 2.36 -9.20 2.55
N SER A 261 2.48 -8.63 1.35
CA SER A 261 1.43 -8.62 0.34
C SER A 261 1.90 -9.31 -0.93
N LEU A 262 1.06 -10.17 -1.47
CA LEU A 262 1.22 -10.82 -2.75
C LEU A 262 0.14 -10.35 -3.72
N TYR A 263 0.56 -10.03 -4.92
CA TYR A 263 -0.30 -9.64 -6.02
C TYR A 263 0.01 -10.50 -7.24
N ASN A 264 -0.96 -10.65 -8.13
CA ASN A 264 -0.65 -11.17 -9.45
C ASN A 264 0.14 -10.15 -10.27
N ARG A 265 0.58 -10.54 -11.47
CA ARG A 265 1.36 -9.66 -12.36
C ARG A 265 0.68 -8.33 -12.73
N PHE A 266 -0.63 -8.20 -12.56
CA PHE A 266 -1.41 -6.99 -12.84
C PHE A 266 -1.83 -6.23 -11.58
N CYS A 267 -1.18 -6.52 -10.44
CA CYS A 267 -1.40 -5.88 -9.14
C CYS A 267 -2.79 -6.16 -8.52
N PHE A 268 -3.49 -7.23 -8.90
CA PHE A 268 -4.64 -7.69 -8.13
C PHE A 268 -4.18 -8.47 -6.89
N PRO A 269 -4.83 -8.27 -5.73
CA PRO A 269 -4.48 -8.97 -4.50
C PRO A 269 -4.63 -10.49 -4.65
N LEU A 270 -3.63 -11.23 -4.19
CA LEU A 270 -3.68 -12.69 -4.08
C LEU A 270 -3.69 -13.12 -2.62
N ASP A 271 -2.76 -12.56 -1.84
CA ASP A 271 -2.62 -12.92 -0.43
C ASP A 271 -1.96 -11.82 0.38
N TRP A 272 -2.21 -11.80 1.69
CA TRP A 272 -1.56 -10.88 2.60
C TRP A 272 -1.69 -11.33 4.06
N TYR A 273 -0.64 -11.12 4.84
CA TYR A 273 -0.61 -11.45 6.27
C TYR A 273 0.57 -10.76 6.99
N PRO A 274 0.52 -10.62 8.33
CA PRO A 274 1.69 -10.21 9.11
C PRO A 274 2.72 -11.35 9.18
N ILE A 275 4.01 -11.00 9.16
CA ILE A 275 5.12 -11.92 9.46
C ILE A 275 5.53 -11.70 10.92
N THR A 276 5.58 -12.78 11.69
CA THR A 276 5.90 -12.75 13.13
C THR A 276 7.22 -13.44 13.48
N THR A 277 7.88 -14.05 12.50
CA THR A 277 9.11 -14.83 12.68
C THR A 277 10.30 -14.16 11.99
N GLU A 278 11.50 -14.41 12.50
CA GLU A 278 12.75 -13.89 11.90
C GLU A 278 13.02 -14.47 10.52
N THR A 279 12.64 -15.73 10.30
CA THR A 279 12.66 -16.36 8.99
C THR A 279 11.25 -16.73 8.57
N HIS A 280 10.86 -16.31 7.38
CA HIS A 280 9.56 -16.60 6.79
C HIS A 280 9.71 -16.98 5.34
N GLU A 281 9.01 -18.03 4.93
CA GLU A 281 9.05 -18.54 3.57
C GLU A 281 7.63 -18.61 2.99
N THR A 282 7.46 -18.11 1.77
CA THR A 282 6.20 -18.21 1.05
C THR A 282 6.13 -19.52 0.28
N GLN A 283 4.92 -20.01 0.07
CA GLN A 283 4.66 -21.07 -0.90
C GLN A 283 5.07 -20.62 -2.32
N PRO A 284 5.47 -21.53 -3.21
CA PRO A 284 5.64 -21.24 -4.62
C PRO A 284 4.37 -20.67 -5.22
N CYS A 285 4.50 -19.62 -6.02
CA CYS A 285 3.38 -19.07 -6.77
C CYS A 285 3.02 -20.02 -7.92
N ASP A 286 1.74 -20.20 -8.19
CA ASP A 286 1.23 -20.93 -9.36
C ASP A 286 1.23 -20.07 -10.64
N GLN A 287 1.47 -18.77 -10.50
CA GLN A 287 1.45 -17.76 -11.56
C GLN A 287 2.56 -16.71 -11.38
N LYS A 288 2.73 -15.84 -12.39
CA LYS A 288 3.58 -14.64 -12.27
C LYS A 288 2.99 -13.68 -11.24
N ALA A 289 3.80 -13.31 -10.27
CA ALA A 289 3.37 -12.53 -9.13
C ALA A 289 4.34 -11.40 -8.79
N VAL A 290 3.86 -10.47 -7.98
CA VAL A 290 4.62 -9.35 -7.43
C VAL A 290 4.39 -9.34 -5.92
N PHE A 291 5.45 -9.13 -5.14
CA PHE A 291 5.33 -9.05 -3.69
C PHE A 291 5.79 -7.70 -3.15
N ILE A 292 5.27 -7.36 -1.98
CA ILE A 292 5.73 -6.23 -1.16
C ILE A 292 5.83 -6.74 0.29
N LEU A 293 7.01 -6.64 0.88
CA LEU A 293 7.22 -6.65 2.32
C LEU A 293 7.27 -5.19 2.79
N ARG A 294 6.38 -4.82 3.71
CA ARG A 294 6.42 -3.55 4.41
C ARG A 294 6.98 -3.76 5.81
N ILE A 295 7.90 -2.89 6.21
CA ILE A 295 8.49 -2.89 7.54
C ILE A 295 8.13 -1.54 8.15
N HIS A 296 7.29 -1.56 9.17
CA HIS A 296 6.76 -0.36 9.83
C HIS A 296 7.18 -0.33 11.30
N PRO A 297 7.73 0.77 11.82
CA PRO A 297 8.13 0.86 13.22
C PRO A 297 6.94 0.67 14.17
N LYS A 298 7.14 -0.02 15.30
CA LYS A 298 6.12 -0.14 16.36
C LYS A 298 6.06 1.10 17.27
N ARG A 299 7.12 1.91 17.30
CA ARG A 299 7.23 3.07 18.20
C ARG A 299 8.06 4.20 17.57
N PRO A 300 7.84 5.46 18.01
CA PRO A 300 8.60 6.62 17.56
C PRO A 300 10.11 6.44 17.77
N GLY A 301 10.91 7.14 16.96
CA GLY A 301 12.36 7.27 17.16
C GLY A 301 13.21 6.04 16.84
N LEU A 302 12.60 4.97 16.33
CA LEU A 302 13.37 3.81 15.85
C LEU A 302 14.18 4.17 14.58
N PRO A 303 15.46 3.78 14.50
CA PRO A 303 16.29 4.07 13.34
C PRO A 303 15.84 3.22 12.15
N GLN A 304 15.78 3.82 10.95
CA GLN A 304 15.45 3.08 9.72
C GLN A 304 16.29 1.80 9.59
N PRO A 305 15.69 0.64 9.26
CA PRO A 305 16.46 -0.59 9.17
C PRO A 305 17.55 -0.48 8.10
N ASN A 306 18.77 -0.89 8.47
CA ASN A 306 19.87 -1.00 7.53
C ASN A 306 19.54 -2.11 6.50
N PRO A 307 19.79 -1.89 5.19
CA PRO A 307 19.63 -2.91 4.15
C PRO A 307 20.17 -4.32 4.48
N ASP A 308 21.20 -4.45 5.31
CA ASP A 308 21.79 -5.74 5.69
C ASP A 308 20.96 -6.52 6.72
N GLN A 309 20.05 -5.85 7.43
CA GLN A 309 19.20 -6.46 8.48
C GLN A 309 17.98 -7.19 7.91
N VAL A 310 17.78 -7.12 6.60
CA VAL A 310 16.65 -7.73 5.89
C VAL A 310 17.16 -8.36 4.60
N LYS A 311 17.32 -9.68 4.64
CA LYS A 311 17.66 -10.48 3.47
C LYS A 311 16.38 -10.98 2.80
N VAL A 312 16.33 -10.82 1.48
CA VAL A 312 15.25 -11.32 0.62
C VAL A 312 15.84 -12.24 -0.43
N GLU A 313 15.39 -13.49 -0.44
CA GLU A 313 15.88 -14.53 -1.36
C GLU A 313 14.70 -15.14 -2.13
N VAL A 314 14.81 -15.19 -3.46
CA VAL A 314 13.82 -15.87 -4.30
C VAL A 314 14.19 -17.35 -4.36
N LEU A 315 13.25 -18.21 -3.95
CA LEU A 315 13.42 -19.65 -3.92
C LEU A 315 12.70 -20.29 -5.11
N THR A 316 13.29 -21.32 -5.69
CA THR A 316 12.63 -22.18 -6.69
C THR A 316 12.04 -23.42 -6.02
N LYS A 317 10.98 -23.99 -6.61
CA LYS A 317 10.33 -25.22 -6.12
C LYS A 317 11.30 -26.35 -5.76
N MET A 318 12.41 -26.51 -6.50
CA MET A 318 13.44 -27.52 -6.20
C MET A 318 14.21 -27.22 -4.90
N GLN A 319 14.52 -25.97 -4.61
CA GLN A 319 15.23 -25.56 -3.39
C GLN A 319 14.37 -25.74 -2.14
N GLN A 320 13.04 -25.57 -2.26
CA GLN A 320 12.12 -25.74 -1.14
C GLN A 320 11.89 -27.21 -0.78
N SER A 321 11.79 -28.11 -1.78
CA SER A 321 11.68 -29.56 -1.55
C SER A 321 12.93 -30.17 -0.92
N ALA A 322 14.11 -29.62 -1.20
CA ALA A 322 15.36 -30.06 -0.57
C ALA A 322 15.45 -29.66 0.91
N LYS A 323 14.94 -28.49 1.30
CA LYS A 323 14.88 -28.04 2.70
C LYS A 323 13.86 -28.82 3.53
N GLY A 324 12.72 -29.23 2.94
CA GLY A 324 11.69 -30.01 3.63
C GLY A 324 12.13 -31.42 4.03
N LYS A 325 12.93 -32.11 3.19
CA LYS A 325 13.40 -33.48 3.46
C LYS A 325 14.45 -33.61 4.58
N GLY A 326 14.97 -32.50 5.10
CA GLY A 326 15.93 -32.49 6.21
C GLY A 326 15.30 -32.44 7.61
N LYS A 327 14.00 -32.13 7.73
CA LYS A 327 13.30 -32.02 9.03
C LYS A 327 12.62 -33.30 9.50
N ASP A 328 12.46 -34.30 8.64
CA ASP A 328 11.85 -35.61 8.97
C ASP A 328 12.88 -36.69 9.34
N LYS A 329 14.10 -36.28 9.73
CA LYS A 329 15.13 -37.16 10.28
C LYS A 329 15.65 -36.63 11.61
N ILE A 330 14.80 -36.61 12.64
CA ILE A 330 15.19 -36.73 14.05
C ILE A 330 14.18 -37.62 14.73
#